data_AF-A0A1I7XCM7-F1
#
_entry.id   AF-A0A1I7XCM7-F1
#
_cell.length_a   1.000
_cell.length_b   1.000
_cell.length_c   1.000
_cell.angle_alpha   90.00
_cell.angle_beta   90.00
_cell.angle_gamma   90.00
#
_symmetry.space_group_name_H-M   'P 1'
#
loop_
_entity.id
_entity.type
_entity.pdbx_description
1 polymer ?
#
loop_
_entity_poly.entity_id
_entity_poly.type
_entity_poly.pdbx_seq_one_letter_code
_entity_poly.pdbx_strand_id
1 'polypeptide(L)'
;MWSKSSGRNGRKENLKPLTNYDLEELVKLLKIRNFRGIFMRDTLPNEGIKETEVGIVNLDSSSGKGTHWVCYSKNKGKIYYFDSFGLDPPLQLQEYLKSRNKKDKVELSTFKVQDFGTQ
;
A
#
# COMPACT_ATOMS: atom_id res chain seq x y z
N MET A 1 0.59 46.75 11.90
CA MET A 1 -0.12 45.74 12.73
C MET A 1 0.35 44.35 12.30
N TRP A 2 1.20 43.73 13.11
CA TRP A 2 1.66 42.36 12.89
C TRP A 2 0.71 41.42 13.63
N SER A 3 -0.08 40.64 12.90
CA SER A 3 -0.86 39.55 13.51
C SER A 3 0.03 38.31 13.56
N LYS A 4 0.40 37.90 14.77
CA LYS A 4 1.00 36.59 15.01
C LYS A 4 -0.11 35.55 14.86
N SER A 5 -0.18 34.89 13.71
CA SER A 5 -0.92 33.63 13.60
C SER A 5 -0.20 32.61 14.48
N SER A 6 -0.81 32.33 15.63
CA SER A 6 -0.46 31.27 16.56
C SER A 6 -0.36 29.94 15.81
N GLY A 7 0.88 29.48 15.58
CA GLY A 7 1.14 28.13 15.11
C GLY A 7 0.48 27.15 16.08
N ARG A 8 -0.44 26.34 15.56
CA ARG A 8 -0.95 25.20 16.32
C ARG A 8 0.22 24.24 16.48
N ASN A 9 0.86 24.30 17.64
CA ASN A 9 1.81 23.31 18.07
C ASN A 9 1.00 22.06 18.47
N GLY A 10 0.48 21.36 17.46
CA GLY A 10 -0.17 20.07 17.65
C GLY A 10 0.89 19.11 18.16
N ARG A 11 0.71 18.62 19.40
CA ARG A 11 1.49 17.49 19.89
C ARG A 11 1.40 16.41 18.81
N LYS A 12 2.54 15.95 18.28
CA LYS A 12 2.59 14.71 17.50
C LYS A 12 2.09 13.64 18.46
N GLU A 13 0.82 13.24 18.33
CA GLU A 13 0.35 12.05 19.02
C GLU A 13 1.24 10.90 18.57
N ASN A 14 1.69 10.07 19.51
CA ASN A 14 2.46 8.87 19.20
C ASN A 14 1.52 7.89 18.49
N LEU A 15 1.33 8.07 17.19
CA LEU A 15 0.59 7.16 16.34
C LEU A 15 1.32 5.82 16.37
N LYS A 16 0.60 4.78 16.78
CA LYS A 16 1.12 3.41 16.70
C LYS A 16 1.06 2.97 15.24
N PRO A 17 2.15 2.40 14.68
CA PRO A 17 2.13 1.82 13.35
C PRO A 17 1.07 0.71 13.24
N LEU A 18 0.38 0.64 12.10
CA LEU A 18 -0.58 -0.42 11.80
C LEU A 18 0.13 -1.77 11.67
N THR A 19 -0.42 -2.78 12.32
CA THR A 19 -0.03 -4.18 12.18
C THR A 19 -0.83 -4.86 11.07
N ASN A 20 -0.39 -6.06 10.65
CA ASN A 20 -1.19 -6.88 9.74
C ASN A 20 -2.55 -7.26 10.35
N TYR A 21 -2.63 -7.48 11.66
CA TYR A 21 -3.89 -7.81 12.33
C TYR A 21 -4.89 -6.66 12.26
N ASP A 22 -4.44 -5.41 12.48
CA ASP A 22 -5.30 -4.22 12.36
C ASP A 22 -5.86 -4.11 10.93
N LEU A 23 -5.02 -4.36 9.93
CA LEU A 23 -5.42 -4.34 8.52
C LEU A 23 -6.40 -5.48 8.16
N GLU A 24 -6.20 -6.68 8.72
CA GLU A 24 -7.13 -7.81 8.55
C GLU A 24 -8.52 -7.49 9.10
N GLU A 25 -8.58 -6.83 10.26
CA GLU A 25 -9.85 -6.36 10.85
C GLU A 25 -10.53 -5.32 9.98
N LEU A 26 -9.78 -4.33 9.48
CA LEU A 26 -10.31 -3.30 8.57
C LEU A 26 -10.83 -3.90 7.27
N VAL A 27 -10.12 -4.86 6.68
CA VAL A 27 -10.56 -5.56 5.47
C VAL A 27 -11.89 -6.27 5.68
N LYS A 28 -12.05 -6.96 6.82
CA LYS A 28 -13.31 -7.63 7.20
C LYS A 28 -14.43 -6.63 7.41
N LEU A 29 -14.16 -5.55 8.15
CA LEU A 29 -15.11 -4.49 8.47
C LEU A 29 -15.63 -3.79 7.20
N LEU A 30 -14.71 -3.44 6.30
CA LEU A 30 -15.01 -2.76 5.03
C LEU A 30 -15.53 -3.72 3.95
N LYS A 31 -15.57 -5.04 4.22
CA LYS A 31 -16.04 -6.09 3.31
C LYS A 31 -15.34 -6.03 1.95
N ILE A 32 -14.02 -5.85 1.97
CA ILE A 32 -13.22 -5.75 0.75
C ILE A 32 -13.31 -7.06 -0.05
N ARG A 33 -13.87 -6.97 -1.26
CA ARG A 33 -14.04 -8.10 -2.17
C ARG A 33 -12.74 -8.46 -2.88
N ASN A 34 -12.60 -9.72 -3.26
CA ASN A 34 -11.41 -10.25 -3.97
C ASN A 34 -10.09 -10.01 -3.21
N PHE A 35 -10.15 -9.88 -1.89
CA PHE A 35 -8.97 -9.67 -1.07
C PHE A 35 -8.06 -10.91 -1.14
N ARG A 36 -6.85 -10.70 -1.63
CA ARG A 36 -5.84 -11.74 -1.82
C ARG A 36 -5.08 -12.04 -0.55
N GLY A 37 -4.76 -11.00 0.21
CA GLY A 37 -4.01 -11.11 1.45
C GLY A 37 -3.17 -9.87 1.75
N ILE A 38 -2.47 -9.97 2.88
CA ILE A 38 -1.44 -9.04 3.32
C ILE A 38 -0.11 -9.79 3.18
N PHE A 39 0.86 -9.17 2.52
CA PHE A 39 2.15 -9.78 2.22
C PHE A 39 3.29 -8.86 2.62
N MET A 40 4.43 -9.44 2.98
CA MET A 40 5.72 -8.77 2.93
C MET A 40 6.24 -8.80 1.49
N ARG A 41 7.14 -7.89 1.12
CA ARG A 41 7.62 -7.71 -0.26
C ARG A 41 8.14 -9.01 -0.89
N ASP A 42 8.79 -9.85 -0.10
CA ASP A 42 9.42 -11.13 -0.46
C ASP A 42 8.53 -12.36 -0.22
N THR A 43 7.29 -12.15 0.21
CA THR A 43 6.31 -13.23 0.47
C THR A 43 5.10 -13.16 -0.45
N LEU A 44 5.18 -12.34 -1.50
CA LEU A 44 4.18 -12.34 -2.56
C LEU A 44 4.05 -13.74 -3.17
N PRO A 45 2.82 -14.21 -3.44
CA PRO A 45 2.62 -15.57 -3.92
C PRO A 45 3.16 -15.71 -5.35
N ASN A 46 4.00 -16.71 -5.59
CA ASN A 46 4.56 -16.99 -6.92
C ASN A 46 3.55 -17.68 -7.85
N GLU A 47 2.45 -18.20 -7.29
CA GLU A 47 1.43 -18.96 -8.01
C GLU A 47 0.01 -18.54 -7.61
N GLY A 48 -0.96 -18.89 -8.46
CA GLY A 48 -2.37 -18.64 -8.18
C GLY A 48 -2.77 -17.15 -8.19
N ILE A 49 -2.01 -16.30 -8.88
CA ILE A 49 -2.35 -14.89 -9.11
C ILE A 49 -3.67 -14.82 -9.90
N LYS A 50 -4.64 -14.07 -9.40
CA LYS A 50 -5.98 -13.98 -9.98
C LYS A 50 -6.05 -12.86 -11.02
N GLU A 51 -6.96 -12.99 -11.98
CA GLU A 51 -7.27 -11.90 -12.91
C GLU A 51 -7.91 -10.70 -12.20
N THR A 52 -8.58 -10.94 -11.07
CA THR A 52 -9.15 -9.92 -10.21
C THR A 52 -8.76 -10.18 -8.76
N GLU A 53 -8.00 -9.27 -8.18
CA GLU A 53 -7.56 -9.35 -6.79
C GLU A 53 -7.13 -7.98 -6.27
N VAL A 54 -7.23 -7.80 -4.96
CA VAL A 54 -6.66 -6.66 -4.24
C VAL A 54 -5.75 -7.16 -3.13
N GLY A 55 -4.67 -6.46 -2.85
CA GLY A 55 -3.71 -6.87 -1.83
C GLY A 55 -3.05 -5.69 -1.15
N ILE A 56 -2.57 -5.93 0.06
CA ILE A 56 -1.76 -4.98 0.83
C ILE A 56 -0.37 -5.57 0.96
N VAL A 57 0.66 -4.74 0.77
CA VAL A 57 2.05 -5.17 0.77
C VAL A 57 2.85 -4.28 1.71
N ASN A 58 3.63 -4.89 2.60
CA ASN A 58 4.69 -4.19 3.31
C ASN A 58 5.93 -4.17 2.41
N LEU A 59 6.56 -3.00 2.24
CA LEU A 59 7.78 -2.87 1.42
C LEU A 59 9.05 -3.41 2.09
N ASP A 60 8.96 -3.80 3.36
CA ASP A 60 10.02 -4.52 4.08
C ASP A 60 10.07 -6.01 3.70
N SER A 61 11.16 -6.69 4.05
CA SER A 61 11.27 -8.15 3.96
C SER A 61 10.58 -8.84 5.14
N SER A 62 10.26 -10.13 5.01
CA SER A 62 9.64 -10.92 6.08
C SER A 62 10.52 -11.12 7.31
N SER A 63 11.82 -10.87 7.19
CA SER A 63 12.76 -10.81 8.32
C SER A 63 12.71 -9.48 9.09
N GLY A 64 12.10 -8.45 8.52
CA GLY A 64 11.99 -7.11 9.09
C GLY A 64 10.73 -6.91 9.94
N LYS A 65 10.64 -5.73 10.54
CA LYS A 65 9.49 -5.35 11.39
C LYS A 65 8.41 -4.59 10.63
N GLY A 66 8.65 -4.26 9.37
CA GLY A 66 7.80 -3.42 8.54
C GLY A 66 8.33 -2.00 8.41
N THR A 67 8.16 -1.40 7.23
CA THR A 67 8.66 -0.05 6.90
C THR A 67 7.60 0.83 6.25
N HIS A 68 6.81 0.27 5.35
CA HIS A 68 5.80 1.03 4.61
C HIS A 68 4.73 0.11 4.04
N TRP A 69 3.45 0.49 4.21
CA TRP A 69 2.32 -0.23 3.65
C TRP A 69 1.85 0.42 2.34
N VAL A 70 1.69 -0.40 1.32
CA VAL A 70 1.14 -0.01 0.01
C VAL A 70 0.04 -0.98 -0.38
N CYS A 71 -0.79 -0.63 -1.36
CA CYS A 71 -1.80 -1.56 -1.85
C CYS A 71 -1.91 -1.57 -3.37
N TYR A 72 -2.51 -2.64 -3.89
CA TYR A 72 -2.80 -2.76 -5.30
C TYR A 72 -4.22 -3.28 -5.54
N SER A 73 -4.75 -2.95 -6.71
CA SER A 73 -5.97 -3.55 -7.25
C SER A 73 -5.74 -3.98 -8.68
N LYS A 74 -5.96 -5.26 -8.96
CA LYS A 74 -5.93 -5.85 -10.30
C LYS A 74 -7.35 -6.23 -10.72
N ASN A 75 -7.74 -5.83 -11.92
CA ASN A 75 -9.00 -6.20 -12.54
C ASN A 75 -8.82 -6.37 -14.05
N LYS A 76 -8.78 -7.63 -14.52
CA LYS A 76 -8.74 -8.00 -15.94
C LYS A 76 -7.68 -7.24 -16.75
N GLY A 77 -6.49 -7.13 -16.16
CA GLY A 77 -5.32 -6.49 -16.76
C GLY A 77 -5.21 -4.97 -16.57
N LYS A 78 -6.21 -4.35 -15.93
CA LYS A 78 -6.04 -3.00 -15.36
C LYS A 78 -5.53 -3.12 -13.94
N ILE A 79 -4.40 -2.46 -13.66
CA ILE A 79 -3.73 -2.55 -12.37
C ILE A 79 -3.60 -1.14 -11.80
N TYR A 80 -4.03 -0.97 -10.55
CA TYR A 80 -3.83 0.24 -9.78
C TYR A 80 -2.85 -0.06 -8.66
N TYR A 81 -1.87 0.81 -8.48
CA TYR A 81 -0.95 0.81 -7.36
C TYR A 81 -1.14 2.09 -6.56
N PHE A 82 -1.35 1.94 -5.26
CA PHE A 82 -1.49 3.04 -4.34
C PHE A 82 -0.36 3.05 -3.33
N ASP A 83 0.33 4.18 -3.30
CA ASP A 83 1.38 4.51 -2.36
C ASP A 83 1.09 5.93 -1.86
N SER A 84 0.91 6.05 -0.54
CA SER A 84 0.54 7.33 0.06
C SER A 84 1.62 8.40 -0.07
N PHE A 85 2.88 8.02 -0.28
CA PHE A 85 3.98 8.94 -0.59
C PHE A 85 4.07 9.31 -2.07
N GLY A 86 3.26 8.67 -2.94
CA GLY A 86 3.23 8.92 -4.37
C GLY A 86 4.45 8.36 -5.11
N LEU A 87 5.07 7.30 -4.58
CA LEU A 87 6.23 6.65 -5.19
C LEU A 87 5.81 5.54 -6.16
N ASP A 88 6.75 5.14 -7.03
CA ASP A 88 6.57 4.02 -7.93
C ASP A 88 6.72 2.67 -7.19
N PRO A 89 6.02 1.61 -7.65
CA PRO A 89 6.13 0.29 -7.04
C PRO A 89 7.53 -0.31 -7.23
N PRO A 90 8.05 -1.06 -6.24
CA PRO A 90 9.33 -1.76 -6.38
C PRO A 90 9.25 -2.83 -7.47
N LEU A 91 10.41 -3.20 -8.03
CA LEU A 91 10.51 -4.13 -9.16
C LEU A 91 9.79 -5.46 -8.89
N GLN A 92 9.95 -6.04 -7.70
CA GLN A 92 9.31 -7.31 -7.33
C GLN A 92 7.79 -7.23 -7.43
N LEU A 93 7.20 -6.10 -7.02
CA LEU A 93 5.76 -5.91 -7.11
C LEU A 93 5.32 -5.66 -8.55
N GLN A 94 6.14 -4.98 -9.37
CA GLN A 94 5.88 -4.84 -10.80
C GLN A 94 5.88 -6.19 -11.51
N GLU A 95 6.84 -7.06 -11.20
CA GLU A 95 6.95 -8.42 -11.74
C GLU A 95 5.74 -9.27 -11.34
N TYR A 96 5.38 -9.25 -10.06
CA TYR A 96 4.18 -9.91 -9.54
C TYR A 96 2.93 -9.47 -10.34
N LEU A 97 2.73 -8.17 -10.48
CA LEU A 97 1.55 -7.58 -11.10
C LEU A 97 1.48 -7.83 -12.62
N LYS A 98 2.60 -7.80 -13.33
CA LYS A 98 2.69 -7.95 -14.81
C LYS A 98 2.83 -9.39 -15.29
N SER A 99 3.03 -10.36 -14.39
CA SER A 99 3.42 -11.76 -14.70
C SER A 99 2.49 -12.55 -15.64
N ARG A 100 1.25 -12.10 -15.89
CA ARG A 100 0.25 -12.88 -16.64
C ARG A 100 -0.06 -12.35 -18.05
N ASN A 101 0.04 -11.04 -18.30
CA ASN A 101 -0.42 -10.49 -19.56
C ASN A 101 0.42 -9.27 -19.97
N LYS A 102 1.03 -9.33 -21.16
CA LYS A 102 1.87 -8.27 -21.72
C LYS A 102 1.11 -6.95 -21.94
N LYS A 103 -0.23 -6.98 -21.91
CA LYS A 103 -1.10 -5.81 -22.01
C LYS A 103 -1.43 -5.17 -20.65
N ASP A 104 -0.98 -5.75 -19.54
CA ASP A 104 -1.26 -5.24 -18.20
C ASP A 104 -0.71 -3.81 -18.06
N LYS A 105 -1.61 -2.86 -17.78
CA LYS A 105 -1.26 -1.46 -17.57
C LYS A 105 -1.34 -1.13 -16.09
N VAL A 106 -0.21 -0.67 -15.54
CA VAL A 106 -0.12 -0.21 -14.16
C VAL A 106 -0.37 1.30 -14.13
N GLU A 107 -1.41 1.71 -13.43
CA GLU A 107 -1.73 3.09 -13.09
C GLU A 107 -1.29 3.35 -11.65
N LEU A 108 -0.59 4.47 -11.45
CA LEU A 108 0.07 4.82 -10.19
C LEU A 108 -0.68 5.95 -9.49
N SER A 109 -0.34 6.19 -8.21
CA SER A 109 -0.83 7.35 -7.48
C SER A 109 -0.39 8.63 -8.18
N THR A 110 -1.34 9.52 -8.50
CA THR A 110 -1.06 10.76 -9.23
C THR A 110 -0.69 11.93 -8.33
N PHE A 111 -0.84 11.77 -7.01
CA PHE A 111 -0.48 12.76 -6.01
C PHE A 111 -0.10 12.09 -4.69
N LYS A 112 0.71 12.81 -3.91
CA LYS A 112 1.14 12.44 -2.56
C LYS A 112 0.05 12.78 -1.55
N VAL A 113 -0.32 11.81 -0.71
CA VAL A 113 -1.36 11.95 0.34
C VAL A 113 -0.73 12.12 1.72
N GLN A 114 0.42 11.49 1.95
CA GLN A 114 1.13 11.48 3.22
C GLN A 114 2.54 12.07 3.05
N ASP A 115 3.02 12.84 4.03
CA ASP A 115 4.39 13.36 4.04
C ASP A 115 5.42 12.34 4.53
N PHE A 116 6.68 12.48 4.09
CA PHE A 116 7.76 11.64 4.59
C PHE A 116 8.00 11.93 6.08
N GLY A 117 8.26 10.88 6.87
CA GLY A 117 8.53 11.01 8.30
C GLY A 117 7.28 11.21 9.18
N THR A 118 6.09 10.90 8.65
CA THR A 118 4.82 10.93 9.41
C THR A 118 4.29 9.54 9.77
N GLN A 119 5.17 8.52 9.79
CA GLN A 119 4.86 7.15 10.25
C GLN A 119 5.39 6.93 11.66
#